data_AF-A0A523DWD4-F1
#
_entry.id   AF-A0A523DWD4-F1
#
_cell.length_a   1.000
_cell.length_b   1.000
_cell.length_c   1.000
_cell.angle_alpha   90.00
_cell.angle_beta   90.00
_cell.angle_gamma   90.00
#
_symmetry.space_group_name_H-M   'P 1'
#
loop_
_entity.id
_entity.type
_entity.pdbx_description
1 polymer ?
#
loop_
_entity_poly.entity_id
_entity_poly.type
_entity_poly.pdbx_seq_one_letter_code
_entity_poly.pdbx_strand_id
1 'polypeptide(L)'
;MDSLLSEIEATLPSALADGNTTITFVGRLVRERPDRLDEAAREGLDALCRKVDIVRQVRVAYDESWKKAADMTPLPLEHWPALVAALLLAADRSTREPDGKGKALKLINTAFNAITLYRDRAKDPEPPFLAALEDWAARSLDDR
;
A
#
# COMPACT_ATOMS: atom_id res chain seq x y z
N MET A 1 12.80 -9.32 -5.86
CA MET A 1 11.68 -8.37 -5.98
C MET A 1 10.55 -8.97 -6.83
N ASP A 2 10.82 -9.46 -8.05
CA ASP A 2 9.75 -9.98 -8.92
C ASP A 2 8.99 -11.19 -8.34
N SER A 3 9.66 -12.14 -7.68
CA SER A 3 8.98 -13.28 -7.02
C SER A 3 7.98 -12.82 -5.94
N LEU A 4 8.38 -11.85 -5.10
CA LEU A 4 7.52 -11.30 -4.05
C LEU A 4 6.31 -10.57 -4.62
N LEU A 5 6.52 -9.76 -5.67
CA LEU A 5 5.42 -9.06 -6.32
C LEU A 5 4.47 -10.03 -7.02
N SER A 6 4.96 -11.10 -7.64
CA SER A 6 4.11 -12.15 -8.22
C SER A 6 3.28 -12.88 -7.16
N GLU A 7 3.84 -13.16 -5.99
CA GLU A 7 3.09 -13.74 -4.85
C GLU A 7 2.00 -12.77 -4.35
N ILE A 8 2.32 -11.49 -4.21
CA ILE A 8 1.35 -10.45 -3.84
C ILE A 8 0.27 -10.30 -4.92
N GLU A 9 0.63 -10.34 -6.19
CA GLU A 9 -0.32 -10.27 -7.30
C GLU A 9 -1.27 -11.46 -7.32
N ALA A 10 -0.81 -12.64 -6.88
CA ALA A 10 -1.62 -13.84 -6.74
C ALA A 10 -2.63 -13.78 -5.57
N THR A 11 -2.45 -12.87 -4.60
CA THR A 11 -3.45 -12.64 -3.52
C THR A 11 -4.49 -11.56 -3.85
N LEU A 12 -4.25 -10.77 -4.91
CA LEU A 12 -5.19 -9.79 -5.45
C LEU A 12 -6.43 -10.32 -6.21
N PRO A 13 -6.54 -11.57 -6.74
CA PRO A 13 -7.63 -11.95 -7.64
C PRO A 13 -8.99 -12.31 -7.03
N SER A 14 -9.19 -12.25 -5.71
CA SER A 14 -10.52 -12.48 -5.11
C SER A 14 -11.34 -11.20 -4.88
N ALA A 15 -10.71 -10.02 -4.85
CA ALA A 15 -11.34 -8.83 -4.28
C ALA A 15 -11.87 -7.80 -5.30
N LEU A 16 -11.59 -7.98 -6.59
CA LEU A 16 -12.19 -7.20 -7.67
C LEU A 16 -13.69 -7.52 -7.86
N ALA A 17 -14.18 -8.62 -7.31
CA ALA A 17 -15.56 -9.09 -7.47
C ALA A 17 -16.55 -8.53 -6.41
N ASP A 18 -16.05 -8.04 -5.26
CA ASP A 18 -16.88 -7.81 -4.06
C ASP A 18 -17.06 -6.33 -3.68
N GLY A 19 -16.71 -5.38 -4.57
CA GLY A 19 -16.86 -3.94 -4.29
C GLY A 19 -15.78 -3.33 -3.38
N ASN A 20 -14.68 -4.04 -3.14
CA ASN A 20 -13.51 -3.49 -2.46
C ASN A 20 -12.76 -2.53 -3.42
N THR A 21 -13.12 -1.26 -3.38
CA THR A 21 -12.51 -0.25 -4.26
C THR A 21 -11.07 0.08 -3.83
N THR A 22 -10.73 -0.11 -2.55
CA THR A 22 -9.37 0.11 -2.05
C THR A 22 -8.38 -0.88 -2.65
N ILE A 23 -8.70 -2.17 -2.65
CA ILE A 23 -7.81 -3.18 -3.22
C ILE A 23 -7.78 -3.14 -4.75
N THR A 24 -8.87 -2.71 -5.39
CA THR A 24 -8.88 -2.42 -6.83
C THR A 24 -7.84 -1.35 -7.16
N PHE A 25 -7.85 -0.24 -6.42
CA PHE A 25 -6.87 0.85 -6.56
C PHE A 25 -5.43 0.39 -6.31
N VAL A 26 -5.19 -0.29 -5.19
CA VAL A 26 -3.86 -0.79 -4.81
C VAL A 26 -3.35 -1.82 -5.82
N GLY A 27 -4.21 -2.76 -6.22
CA GLY A 27 -3.87 -3.80 -7.17
C GLY A 27 -3.51 -3.26 -8.55
N ARG A 28 -4.17 -2.18 -8.99
CA ARG A 28 -3.79 -1.43 -10.20
C ARG A 28 -2.35 -0.93 -10.11
N LEU A 29 -1.98 -0.29 -8.99
CA LEU A 29 -0.63 0.27 -8.80
C LEU A 29 0.48 -0.80 -8.77
N VAL A 30 0.16 -1.98 -8.24
CA VAL A 30 1.06 -3.14 -8.18
C VAL A 30 1.20 -3.81 -9.56
N ARG A 31 0.10 -4.06 -10.27
CA ARG A 31 0.11 -4.82 -11.54
C ARG A 31 0.58 -3.99 -12.73
N GLU A 32 0.04 -2.79 -12.90
CA GLU A 32 0.33 -1.96 -14.08
C GLU A 32 1.72 -1.32 -13.99
N ARG A 33 2.27 -1.30 -12.78
CA ARG A 33 3.57 -0.72 -12.44
C ARG A 33 3.88 0.60 -13.18
N PRO A 34 2.95 1.57 -13.24
CA PRO A 34 3.10 2.70 -14.14
C PRO A 34 4.34 3.51 -13.82
N ASP A 35 5.14 3.87 -14.83
CA ASP A 35 6.38 4.63 -14.66
C ASP A 35 6.17 5.98 -13.98
N ARG A 36 4.99 6.56 -14.16
CA ARG A 36 4.55 7.82 -13.55
C ARG A 36 3.18 7.64 -12.91
N LEU A 37 3.03 8.27 -11.75
CA LEU A 37 1.73 8.34 -11.08
C LEU A 37 0.92 9.49 -11.67
N ASP A 38 -0.32 9.20 -12.09
CA ASP A 38 -1.28 10.25 -12.42
C ASP A 38 -1.77 10.97 -11.15
N GLU A 39 -2.53 12.06 -11.34
CA GLU A 39 -3.05 12.85 -10.22
C GLU A 39 -3.94 12.02 -9.29
N ALA A 40 -4.85 11.21 -9.86
CA ALA A 40 -5.74 10.34 -9.10
C ALA A 40 -4.97 9.31 -8.25
N ALA A 41 -3.90 8.72 -8.78
CA ALA A 41 -3.02 7.81 -8.04
C ALA A 41 -2.32 8.52 -6.89
N ARG A 42 -1.82 9.75 -7.12
CA ARG A 42 -1.16 10.53 -6.08
C ARG A 42 -2.13 10.89 -4.95
N GLU A 43 -3.34 11.35 -5.28
CA GLU A 43 -4.37 11.68 -4.29
C GLU A 43 -4.80 10.46 -3.49
N GLY A 44 -5.03 9.33 -4.15
CA GLY A 44 -5.38 8.07 -3.49
C GLY A 44 -4.29 7.58 -2.54
N LEU A 45 -3.02 7.65 -2.96
CA LEU A 45 -1.87 7.31 -2.10
C LEU A 45 -1.76 8.26 -0.90
N ASP A 46 -1.94 9.56 -1.10
CA ASP A 46 -1.93 10.54 -0.02
C ASP A 46 -3.05 10.31 0.99
N ALA A 47 -4.23 9.90 0.52
CA ALA A 47 -5.32 9.50 1.38
C ALA A 47 -4.98 8.24 2.16
N LEU A 48 -4.44 7.20 1.50
CA LEU A 48 -4.01 5.96 2.17
C LEU A 48 -2.98 6.24 3.26
N CYS A 49 -1.99 7.11 3.02
CA CYS A 49 -1.07 7.56 4.06
C CYS A 49 -1.81 8.09 5.29
N ARG A 50 -2.79 8.99 5.10
CA ARG A 50 -3.58 9.51 6.24
C ARG A 50 -4.37 8.41 6.95
N LYS A 51 -4.94 7.46 6.21
CA LYS A 51 -5.73 6.37 6.80
C LYS A 51 -4.85 5.40 7.61
N VAL A 52 -3.62 5.16 7.18
CA VAL A 52 -2.66 4.34 7.91
C VAL A 52 -2.04 5.12 9.08
N ASP A 53 -1.50 6.30 8.84
CA ASP A 53 -0.66 7.02 9.81
C ASP A 53 -1.46 7.74 10.90
N ILE A 54 -2.65 8.26 10.55
CA ILE A 54 -3.48 9.05 11.48
C ILE A 54 -4.64 8.22 11.99
N VAL A 55 -5.44 7.66 11.07
CA VAL A 55 -6.65 6.90 11.44
C VAL A 55 -6.29 5.50 11.95
N ARG A 56 -5.09 5.01 11.62
CA ARG A 56 -4.62 3.65 11.90
C ARG A 56 -5.56 2.57 11.38
N GLN A 57 -6.35 2.85 10.34
CA GLN A 57 -7.30 1.91 9.77
C GLN A 57 -7.63 2.22 8.32
N VAL A 58 -7.53 1.20 7.47
CA VAL A 58 -7.95 1.23 6.07
C VAL A 58 -9.29 0.50 5.95
N ARG A 59 -10.18 0.99 5.09
CA ARG A 59 -11.51 0.42 4.84
C ARG A 59 -11.56 -0.19 3.45
N VAL A 60 -12.56 -1.03 3.20
CA VAL A 60 -12.74 -1.67 1.89
C VAL A 60 -13.12 -0.67 0.79
N ALA A 61 -13.92 0.37 1.10
CA ALA A 61 -14.32 1.36 0.11
C ALA A 61 -14.40 2.79 0.67
N TYR A 62 -14.04 3.74 -0.18
CA TYR A 62 -14.14 5.18 0.06
C TYR A 62 -14.97 5.87 -1.03
N ASP A 63 -15.44 7.08 -0.74
CA ASP A 63 -15.98 7.97 -1.76
C ASP A 63 -14.90 8.35 -2.79
N GLU A 64 -15.33 8.92 -3.92
CA GLU A 64 -14.42 9.32 -5.01
C GLU A 64 -13.30 10.28 -4.55
N SER A 65 -13.55 11.05 -3.49
CA SER A 65 -12.58 12.00 -2.92
C SER A 65 -11.65 11.39 -1.87
N TRP A 66 -11.81 10.11 -1.55
CA TRP A 66 -11.12 9.38 -0.48
C TRP A 66 -11.25 10.00 0.92
N LYS A 67 -12.16 10.96 1.11
CA LYS A 67 -12.33 11.67 2.39
C LYS A 67 -13.15 10.82 3.35
N LYS A 68 -14.28 10.27 2.90
CA LYS A 68 -15.17 9.43 3.71
C LYS A 68 -15.14 7.98 3.24
N ALA A 69 -15.31 7.07 4.19
CA ALA A 69 -15.51 5.66 3.87
C ALA A 69 -16.94 5.48 3.32
N ALA A 70 -17.06 4.87 2.15
CA ALA A 70 -18.36 4.46 1.60
C ALA A 70 -18.82 3.14 2.23
N ASP A 71 -17.85 2.30 2.63
CA ASP A 71 -18.06 1.09 3.40
C ASP A 71 -17.18 1.12 4.66
N MET A 72 -17.79 0.93 5.83
CA MET A 72 -17.10 0.96 7.12
C MET A 72 -16.39 -0.36 7.45
N THR A 73 -16.48 -1.38 6.60
CA THR A 73 -15.77 -2.64 6.78
C THR A 73 -14.25 -2.40 6.73
N PRO A 74 -13.48 -2.85 7.73
CA PRO A 74 -12.02 -2.77 7.69
C PRO A 74 -11.47 -3.54 6.50
N LEU A 75 -10.37 -3.05 5.90
CA LEU A 75 -9.65 -3.79 4.87
C LEU A 75 -9.14 -5.13 5.45
N PRO A 76 -9.55 -6.28 4.90
CA PRO A 76 -9.09 -7.59 5.35
C PRO A 76 -7.56 -7.71 5.32
N LEU A 77 -6.98 -8.41 6.29
CA LEU A 77 -5.53 -8.47 6.50
C LEU A 77 -4.79 -9.07 5.30
N GLU A 78 -5.39 -10.03 4.61
CA GLU A 78 -4.85 -10.65 3.40
C GLU A 78 -4.52 -9.66 2.27
N HIS A 79 -5.08 -8.45 2.30
CA HIS A 79 -4.85 -7.40 1.30
C HIS A 79 -3.79 -6.36 1.70
N TRP A 80 -3.35 -6.37 2.96
CA TRP A 80 -2.32 -5.45 3.43
C TRP A 80 -0.96 -5.60 2.74
N PRO A 81 -0.52 -6.80 2.33
CA PRO A 81 0.75 -6.95 1.59
C PRO A 81 0.75 -6.17 0.29
N ALA A 82 -0.37 -6.18 -0.43
CA ALA A 82 -0.53 -5.38 -1.64
C ALA A 82 -0.51 -3.88 -1.34
N LEU A 83 -1.15 -3.44 -0.25
CA LEU A 83 -1.10 -2.04 0.19
C LEU A 83 0.34 -1.59 0.45
N VAL A 84 1.10 -2.38 1.21
CA VAL A 84 2.51 -2.11 1.50
C VAL A 84 3.34 -2.07 0.22
N ALA A 85 3.19 -3.06 -0.66
CA ALA A 85 3.90 -3.09 -1.93
C ALA A 85 3.56 -1.87 -2.83
N ALA A 86 2.30 -1.44 -2.88
CA ALA A 86 1.91 -0.26 -3.65
C ALA A 86 2.57 1.02 -3.11
N LEU A 87 2.67 1.17 -1.78
CA LEU A 87 3.35 2.30 -1.14
C LEU A 87 4.85 2.31 -1.49
N LEU A 88 5.53 1.16 -1.41
CA LEU A 88 6.96 1.04 -1.73
C LEU A 88 7.23 1.28 -3.21
N LEU A 89 6.44 0.71 -4.12
CA LEU A 89 6.53 0.99 -5.56
C LEU A 89 6.33 2.48 -5.86
N ALA A 90 5.37 3.13 -5.20
CA ALA A 90 5.13 4.55 -5.36
C ALA A 90 6.30 5.40 -4.81
N ALA A 91 6.95 4.95 -3.73
CA ALA A 91 8.12 5.62 -3.18
C ALA A 91 9.32 5.57 -4.13
N ASP A 92 9.55 4.42 -4.78
CA ASP A 92 10.61 4.21 -5.78
C ASP A 92 10.37 5.00 -7.07
N ARG A 93 9.12 5.30 -7.41
CA ARG A 93 8.79 6.20 -8.52
C ARG A 93 8.96 7.65 -8.15
N SER A 94 8.55 8.01 -6.94
CA SER A 94 8.62 9.37 -6.44
C SER A 94 10.06 9.89 -6.40
N THR A 95 11.07 9.05 -6.13
CA THR A 95 12.50 9.47 -6.19
C THR A 95 12.94 10.04 -7.54
N ARG A 96 12.25 9.66 -8.62
CA ARG A 96 12.54 10.10 -9.98
C ARG A 96 11.90 11.46 -10.30
N GLU A 97 11.04 11.99 -9.42
CA GLU A 97 10.45 13.32 -9.54
C GLU A 97 11.35 14.39 -8.88
N PRO A 98 11.42 15.63 -9.43
CA PRO A 98 12.30 16.70 -8.94
C PRO A 98 12.20 17.03 -7.44
N ASP A 99 11.02 16.85 -6.83
CA ASP A 99 10.75 17.09 -5.40
C ASP A 99 10.25 15.85 -4.65
N GLY A 100 10.46 14.67 -5.23
CA GLY A 100 9.81 13.46 -4.73
C GLY A 100 10.54 12.74 -3.60
N LYS A 101 11.72 13.21 -3.16
CA LYS A 101 12.41 12.66 -1.97
C LYS A 101 11.52 12.68 -0.73
N GLY A 102 10.90 13.83 -0.43
CA GLY A 102 10.01 13.96 0.74
C GLY A 102 8.75 13.09 0.63
N LYS A 103 8.14 13.03 -0.55
CA LYS A 103 6.97 12.17 -0.81
C LYS A 103 7.31 10.69 -0.62
N ALA A 104 8.46 10.29 -1.10
CA ALA A 104 8.89 8.91 -1.03
C ALA A 104 9.24 8.47 0.39
N LEU A 105 9.90 9.34 1.19
CA LEU A 105 10.11 9.08 2.62
C LEU A 105 8.78 8.93 3.37
N LYS A 106 7.79 9.78 3.08
CA LYS A 106 6.44 9.65 3.62
C LYS A 106 5.85 8.26 3.30
N LEU A 107 5.90 7.84 2.04
CA LEU A 107 5.36 6.55 1.59
C LEU A 107 6.05 5.35 2.26
N ILE A 108 7.39 5.39 2.40
CA ILE A 108 8.16 4.34 3.09
C ILE A 108 7.77 4.30 4.57
N ASN A 109 7.66 5.45 5.24
CA ASN A 109 7.27 5.49 6.64
C ASN A 109 5.83 4.96 6.84
N THR A 110 4.91 5.33 5.94
CA THR A 110 3.56 4.75 5.91
C THR A 110 3.61 3.23 5.71
N ALA A 111 4.51 2.71 4.86
CA ALA A 111 4.68 1.27 4.67
C ALA A 111 5.10 0.56 5.97
N PHE A 112 6.06 1.12 6.72
CA PHE A 112 6.43 0.60 8.05
C PHE A 112 5.27 0.65 9.05
N ASN A 113 4.50 1.73 9.08
CA ASN A 113 3.31 1.84 9.92
C ASN A 113 2.24 0.81 9.54
N ALA A 114 2.06 0.54 8.24
CA ALA A 114 1.15 -0.49 7.76
C ALA A 114 1.61 -1.90 8.17
N ILE A 115 2.91 -2.20 8.08
CA ILE A 115 3.49 -3.46 8.57
C ILE A 115 3.26 -3.61 10.08
N THR A 116 3.52 -2.56 10.86
CA THR A 116 3.29 -2.56 12.32
C THR A 116 1.82 -2.83 12.65
N LEU A 117 0.91 -2.12 11.98
CA LEU A 117 -0.52 -2.31 12.15
C LEU A 117 -1.02 -3.69 11.73
N TYR A 118 -0.39 -4.29 10.72
CA TYR A 118 -0.65 -5.68 10.36
C TYR A 118 -0.26 -6.60 11.51
N ARG A 119 0.97 -6.49 12.03
CA ARG A 119 1.48 -7.32 13.13
C ARG A 119 0.61 -7.23 14.38
N ASP A 120 0.18 -6.02 14.75
CA ASP A 120 -0.72 -5.79 15.88
C ASP A 120 -2.07 -6.52 15.75
N ARG A 121 -2.47 -6.88 14.51
CA ARG A 121 -3.80 -7.45 14.19
C ARG A 121 -3.74 -8.90 13.77
N ALA A 122 -2.64 -9.33 13.18
CA ALA A 122 -2.44 -10.70 12.78
C ALA A 122 -2.30 -11.57 14.04
N LYS A 123 -2.93 -12.75 14.01
CA LYS A 123 -2.65 -13.79 15.01
C LYS A 123 -1.48 -14.61 14.50
N ASP A 124 -0.58 -15.01 15.39
CA ASP A 124 0.56 -15.87 15.06
C ASP A 124 0.14 -17.10 14.23
N PRO A 125 0.94 -17.54 13.25
CA PRO A 125 2.30 -17.09 12.94
C PRO A 125 2.40 -15.92 11.94
N GLU A 126 3.53 -15.21 11.99
CA GLU A 126 3.86 -14.14 11.06
C GLU A 126 4.01 -14.66 9.62
N PRO A 127 3.32 -14.08 8.62
CA PRO A 127 3.46 -14.49 7.23
C PRO A 127 4.85 -14.21 6.65
N PRO A 128 5.41 -15.10 5.81
CA PRO A 128 6.73 -14.94 5.21
C PRO A 128 6.91 -13.64 4.40
N PHE A 129 5.83 -13.12 3.79
CA PHE A 129 5.89 -11.90 2.99
C PHE A 129 6.18 -10.64 3.81
N LEU A 130 5.89 -10.61 5.13
CA LEU A 130 6.11 -9.41 5.94
C LEU A 130 7.59 -9.12 6.13
N ALA A 131 8.39 -10.14 6.44
CA ALA A 131 9.83 -9.98 6.56
C ALA A 131 10.44 -9.46 5.25
N ALA A 132 9.97 -9.97 4.11
CA ALA A 132 10.42 -9.52 2.79
C ALA A 132 9.99 -8.08 2.48
N LEU A 133 8.79 -7.66 2.89
CA LEU A 133 8.31 -6.29 2.72
C LEU A 133 9.01 -5.30 3.66
N GLU A 134 9.32 -5.69 4.89
CA GLU A 134 10.07 -4.88 5.85
C GLU A 134 11.52 -4.66 5.37
N ASP A 135 12.17 -5.72 4.91
CA ASP A 135 13.50 -5.66 4.30
C ASP A 135 13.52 -4.80 3.03
N TRP A 136 12.46 -4.84 2.21
CA TRP A 136 12.31 -3.89 1.10
C TRP A 136 12.16 -2.45 1.59
N ALA A 137 11.28 -2.19 2.56
CA ALA A 137 11.11 -0.85 3.12
C ALA A 137 12.42 -0.29 3.70
N ALA A 138 13.22 -1.12 4.37
CA ALA A 138 14.53 -0.77 4.93
C ALA A 138 15.53 -0.39 3.83
N ARG A 139 15.70 -1.23 2.80
CA ARG A 139 16.59 -0.89 1.66
C ARG A 139 16.16 0.39 0.95
N SER A 140 14.86 0.56 0.74
CA SER A 140 14.32 1.76 0.11
C SER A 140 14.58 3.02 0.94
N LEU A 141 14.84 2.91 2.24
CA LEU A 141 15.26 4.01 3.10
C LEU A 141 16.77 4.26 3.01
N ASP A 142 17.59 3.19 3.01
CA ASP A 142 19.05 3.27 2.98
C ASP A 142 19.63 3.81 1.65
N ASP A 143 18.94 3.56 0.53
CA ASP A 143 19.36 3.99 -0.81
C ASP A 143 19.17 5.52 -1.09
N ARG A 144 18.99 6.38 -0.07
CA ARG A 144 18.50 7.78 -0.23
C ARG A 144 19.37 8.88 0.35
#